data_AF-A0A060BPN6-F1
#
_entry.id   AF-A0A060BPN6-F1
#
_cell.length_a   1.000
_cell.length_b   1.000
_cell.length_c   1.000
_cell.angle_alpha   90.00
_cell.angle_beta   90.00
_cell.angle_gamma   90.00
#
_symmetry.space_group_name_H-M   'P 1'
#
loop_
_entity.id
_entity.type
_entity.pdbx_description
1 polymer ?
#
loop_
_entity_poly.entity_id
_entity_poly.type
_entity_poly.pdbx_seq_one_letter_code
_entity_poly.pdbx_strand_id
1 'polypeptide(L)'
;DCRLRQALSRSRQTAIDTHEALPSIDTPVDHLLANDLLPYRACIDAGVSSIMTTHTIYATLDARLPVTLSPVVIRRLLRGELGFGGVVTTDCMEMKAIADHFGAGES
;
A
#
# COMPACT_ATOMS: atom_id res chain seq x y z
N ASP A 1 7.14 2.35 -24.55
CA ASP A 1 7.29 3.71 -24.01
C ASP A 1 7.48 3.64 -22.51
N CYS A 2 8.70 3.92 -22.05
CA CYS A 2 9.20 3.62 -20.71
C CYS A 2 9.26 4.92 -19.90
N ARG A 3 8.12 5.43 -19.42
CA ARG A 3 8.05 6.70 -18.68
C ARG A 3 7.02 6.72 -17.54
N LEU A 4 7.12 5.77 -16.62
CA LEU A 4 6.51 5.88 -15.28
C LEU A 4 7.50 5.33 -14.25
N ARG A 5 8.58 6.08 -14.03
CA ARG A 5 9.48 5.91 -12.88
C ARG A 5 9.37 7.14 -12.00
N GLN A 6 9.21 6.89 -10.69
CA GLN A 6 9.11 7.80 -9.54
C GLN A 6 7.74 8.44 -9.30
N ALA A 7 7.13 8.13 -8.14
CA ALA A 7 7.11 9.04 -6.98
C ALA A 7 5.94 8.69 -6.04
N LEU A 8 6.13 7.79 -5.07
CA LEU A 8 5.22 7.65 -3.92
C LEU A 8 5.98 7.15 -2.68
N SER A 9 7.05 7.84 -2.27
CA SER A 9 7.59 7.68 -0.90
C SER A 9 6.88 8.58 0.11
N ARG A 10 6.07 9.54 -0.36
CA ARG A 10 5.20 10.37 0.48
C ARG A 10 3.75 10.00 0.22
N SER A 11 3.13 9.28 1.14
CA SER A 11 1.68 9.14 1.16
C SER A 11 1.05 10.51 1.40
N ARG A 12 0.18 10.97 0.51
CA ARG A 12 -0.47 12.30 0.59
C ARG A 12 -1.23 12.55 1.90
N GLN A 13 -1.56 11.48 2.61
CA GLN A 13 -2.36 11.47 3.83
C GLN A 13 -1.56 11.67 5.13
N THR A 14 -0.23 11.64 5.10
CA THR A 14 0.59 11.77 6.31
C THR A 14 1.83 12.61 6.06
N ALA A 15 2.18 13.44 7.04
CA ALA A 15 3.44 14.20 7.03
C ALA A 15 4.63 13.35 7.53
N ILE A 16 4.36 12.13 8.00
CA ILE A 16 5.37 11.21 8.55
C ILE A 16 6.00 10.42 7.40
N ASP A 17 7.33 10.45 7.34
CA ASP A 17 8.10 9.68 6.38
C ASP A 17 8.21 8.22 6.84
N THR A 18 7.84 7.27 5.98
CA THR A 18 7.94 5.83 6.23
C THR A 18 9.38 5.35 6.40
N HIS A 19 10.38 6.13 5.97
CA HIS A 19 11.80 5.88 6.26
C HIS A 19 12.15 6.12 7.74
N GLU A 20 11.35 6.92 8.45
CA GLU A 20 11.63 7.33 9.82
C GLU A 20 10.71 6.67 10.85
N ALA A 21 9.44 6.43 10.51
CA ALA A 21 8.47 5.81 11.40
C ALA A 21 7.31 5.17 10.63
N LEU A 22 6.52 4.31 11.28
CA LEU A 22 5.32 3.71 10.70
C LEU A 22 4.11 4.67 10.80
N PRO A 23 3.63 5.28 9.70
CA PRO A 23 2.45 6.13 9.73
C PRO A 23 1.17 5.31 9.89
N SER A 24 0.22 5.87 10.63
CA SER A 24 -1.15 5.37 10.73
C SER A 24 -2.13 6.42 10.21
N ILE A 25 -3.07 5.99 9.36
CA ILE A 25 -4.07 6.82 8.70
C ILE A 25 -5.46 6.30 9.11
N ASP A 26 -6.31 7.21 9.60
CA ASP A 26 -7.67 6.88 10.09
C ASP A 26 -8.77 7.33 9.11
N THR A 27 -8.49 7.27 7.81
CA THR A 27 -9.46 7.67 6.78
C THR A 27 -10.53 6.59 6.60
N PRO A 28 -11.83 6.92 6.59
CA PRO A 28 -12.90 5.95 6.35
C PRO A 28 -12.71 5.18 5.03
N VAL A 29 -13.04 3.88 5.04
CA VAL A 29 -12.88 3.00 3.86
C VAL A 29 -13.64 3.54 2.65
N ASP A 30 -14.86 4.04 2.84
CA ASP A 30 -15.67 4.60 1.74
C ASP A 30 -14.98 5.80 1.08
N HIS A 31 -14.28 6.63 1.86
CA HIS A 31 -13.51 7.75 1.33
C HIS A 31 -12.28 7.29 0.56
N LEU A 32 -11.60 6.23 1.03
CA LEU A 32 -10.46 5.63 0.33
C LEU A 32 -10.90 5.07 -1.02
N LEU A 33 -12.02 4.33 -1.06
CA LEU A 33 -12.59 3.77 -2.29
C LEU A 33 -13.02 4.87 -3.27
N ALA A 34 -13.66 5.92 -2.77
CA ALA A 34 -14.19 7.00 -3.60
C ALA A 34 -13.12 7.99 -4.09
N ASN A 35 -11.93 8.02 -3.50
CA ASN A 35 -10.90 9.02 -3.84
C ASN A 35 -9.52 8.38 -4.06
N ASP A 36 -8.92 7.86 -3.00
CA ASP A 36 -7.52 7.42 -2.97
C ASP A 36 -7.25 6.20 -3.86
N LEU A 37 -8.23 5.32 -4.03
CA LEU A 37 -8.13 4.10 -4.82
C LEU A 37 -8.55 4.27 -6.29
N LEU A 38 -9.14 5.42 -6.66
CA LEU A 38 -9.53 5.70 -8.05
C LEU A 38 -8.35 5.59 -9.04
N PRO A 39 -7.16 6.17 -8.76
CA PRO A 39 -6.02 6.04 -9.68
C PRO A 39 -5.55 4.59 -9.83
N TYR A 40 -5.62 3.80 -8.76
CA TYR A 40 -5.24 2.38 -8.79
C TYR A 40 -6.22 1.57 -9.64
N ARG A 41 -7.52 1.84 -9.51
CA ARG A 41 -8.54 1.20 -10.36
C ARG A 41 -8.28 1.49 -11.84
N ALA A 42 -8.03 2.76 -12.18
CA ALA A 42 -7.71 3.15 -13.55
C ALA A 42 -6.44 2.48 -14.08
N CYS A 43 -5.38 2.36 -13.26
CA CYS A 43 -4.16 1.64 -13.63
C CYS A 43 -4.41 0.14 -13.85
N ILE A 44 -5.21 -0.49 -13.00
CA ILE A 44 -5.56 -1.92 -13.14
C ILE A 44 -6.34 -2.14 -14.44
N ASP A 45 -7.34 -1.30 -14.71
CA ASP A 45 -8.15 -1.37 -15.93
C ASP A 45 -7.28 -1.07 -17.19
N ALA A 46 -6.22 -0.27 -17.05
CA ALA A 46 -5.21 -0.04 -18.09
C ALA A 46 -4.20 -1.19 -18.26
N GLY A 47 -4.28 -2.25 -17.44
CA GLY A 47 -3.48 -3.47 -17.59
C GLY A 47 -2.04 -3.38 -17.07
N VAL A 48 -1.78 -2.61 -16.01
CA VAL A 48 -0.44 -2.57 -15.39
C VAL A 48 0.04 -3.96 -14.96
N SER A 49 1.32 -4.24 -15.18
CA SER A 49 1.92 -5.56 -14.86
C SER A 49 2.19 -5.76 -13.36
N SER A 50 2.41 -4.68 -12.63
CA SER A 50 2.80 -4.75 -11.21
C SER A 50 2.29 -3.56 -10.39
N ILE A 51 1.97 -3.81 -9.12
CA ILE A 51 1.63 -2.80 -8.11
C ILE A 51 2.57 -2.95 -6.92
N MET A 52 3.10 -1.84 -6.42
CA MET A 52 3.93 -1.79 -5.21
C MET A 52 3.11 -1.32 -4.02
N THR A 53 3.18 -2.04 -2.89
CA THR A 53 2.57 -1.64 -1.63
C THR A 53 3.51 -0.75 -0.82
N THR A 54 2.98 0.04 0.11
CA THR A 54 3.76 0.90 1.01
C THR A 54 3.56 0.49 2.47
N HIS A 55 4.52 0.83 3.32
CA HIS A 55 4.52 0.51 4.75
C HIS A 55 3.73 1.54 5.56
N THR A 56 2.42 1.51 5.40
CA THR A 56 1.49 2.42 6.09
C THR A 56 0.34 1.62 6.67
N ILE A 57 -0.07 1.95 7.91
CA ILE A 57 -1.28 1.41 8.52
C ILE A 57 -2.46 2.25 8.08
N TYR A 58 -3.50 1.61 7.54
CA TYR A 58 -4.82 2.22 7.35
C TYR A 58 -5.76 1.61 8.38
N ALA A 59 -6.00 2.33 9.48
CA ALA A 59 -6.68 1.80 10.67
C ALA A 59 -8.08 1.23 10.37
N THR A 60 -8.73 1.78 9.35
CA THR A 60 -10.06 1.39 8.90
C THR A 60 -10.08 0.14 8.01
N LEU A 61 -8.93 -0.23 7.42
CA LEU A 61 -8.75 -1.46 6.63
C LEU A 61 -8.13 -2.58 7.46
N ASP A 62 -7.03 -2.27 8.15
CA ASP A 62 -6.33 -3.16 9.06
C ASP A 62 -5.57 -2.30 10.09
N ALA A 63 -6.06 -2.27 11.33
CA ALA A 63 -5.46 -1.48 12.40
C ALA A 63 -4.17 -2.10 12.97
N ARG A 64 -3.81 -3.32 12.59
CA ARG A 64 -2.69 -4.06 13.19
C ARG A 64 -1.50 -4.17 12.25
N LEU A 65 -1.75 -4.35 10.96
CA LEU A 65 -0.71 -4.62 9.99
C LEU A 65 -0.60 -3.49 8.96
N PRO A 66 0.63 -3.13 8.54
CA PRO A 66 0.81 -2.25 7.40
C PRO A 66 0.26 -2.92 6.13
N VAL A 67 -0.10 -2.12 5.13
CA VAL A 67 -0.65 -2.60 3.85
C VAL A 67 0.22 -3.69 3.21
N THR A 68 1.54 -3.57 3.32
CA THR A 68 2.51 -4.57 2.84
C THR A 68 2.32 -5.96 3.46
N LEU A 69 1.91 -6.05 4.72
CA LEU A 69 1.77 -7.32 5.45
C LEU A 69 0.32 -7.71 5.67
N SER A 70 -0.65 -6.84 5.37
CA SER A 70 -2.06 -7.11 5.62
C SER A 70 -2.66 -8.05 4.56
N PRO A 71 -3.06 -9.28 4.93
CA PRO A 71 -3.76 -10.18 4.01
C PRO A 71 -5.16 -9.65 3.66
N VAL A 72 -5.75 -8.80 4.50
CA VAL A 72 -7.03 -8.14 4.23
C VAL A 72 -6.87 -7.22 3.03
N VAL A 73 -5.87 -6.34 3.06
CA VAL A 73 -5.65 -5.38 1.97
C VAL A 73 -5.21 -6.09 0.69
N ILE A 74 -4.27 -7.04 0.77
CA ILE A 74 -3.77 -7.72 -0.44
C ILE A 74 -4.82 -8.66 -1.03
N ARG A 75 -5.42 -9.54 -0.23
CA ARG A 75 -6.31 -10.59 -0.77
C ARG A 75 -7.74 -10.10 -0.98
N ARG A 76 -8.31 -9.33 -0.05
CA ARG A 76 -9.71 -8.91 -0.16
C ARG A 76 -9.87 -7.69 -1.03
N LEU A 77 -9.11 -6.62 -0.76
CA LEU A 77 -9.23 -5.38 -1.51
C LEU A 77 -8.54 -5.47 -2.88
N LEU A 78 -7.23 -5.73 -2.93
CA LEU A 78 -6.47 -5.65 -4.19
C LEU A 78 -6.78 -6.79 -5.16
N ARG A 79 -6.78 -8.04 -4.68
CA ARG A 79 -7.07 -9.23 -5.50
C ARG A 79 -8.57 -9.46 -5.70
N GLY A 80 -9.39 -9.15 -4.70
CA GLY A 80 -10.85 -9.37 -4.73
C GLY A 80 -11.59 -8.20 -5.37
N GLU A 81 -11.77 -7.11 -4.62
CA GLU A 81 -12.60 -5.97 -5.03
C GLU A 81 -12.04 -5.24 -6.26
N LEU A 82 -10.73 -5.00 -6.30
CA LEU A 82 -10.07 -4.34 -7.42
C LEU A 82 -9.73 -5.31 -8.56
N GLY A 83 -9.73 -6.63 -8.31
CA GLY A 83 -9.52 -7.66 -9.33
C GLY A 83 -8.10 -7.68 -9.93
N PHE A 84 -7.08 -7.19 -9.22
CA PHE A 84 -5.73 -7.13 -9.77
C PHE A 84 -5.09 -8.52 -9.93
N GLY A 85 -4.81 -8.92 -11.17
CA GLY A 85 -4.19 -10.22 -11.48
C GLY A 85 -2.66 -10.23 -11.55
N GLY A 86 -1.99 -9.07 -11.53
CA GLY A 86 -0.55 -8.95 -11.76
C GLY A 86 0.35 -9.25 -10.56
N VAL A 87 1.59 -8.80 -10.65
CA VAL A 87 2.61 -8.95 -9.59
C VAL A 87 2.41 -7.90 -8.51
N VAL A 88 2.38 -8.31 -7.24
CA VAL A 88 2.38 -7.39 -6.09
C VAL A 88 3.76 -7.43 -5.47
N THR A 89 4.40 -6.27 -5.32
CA THR A 89 5.72 -6.14 -4.68
C THR A 89 5.64 -5.23 -3.47
N THR A 90 6.53 -5.43 -2.51
CA THR A 90 6.62 -4.58 -1.32
C THR A 90 7.51 -3.38 -1.59
N ASP A 91 7.35 -2.32 -0.81
CA ASP A 91 8.39 -1.31 -0.64
C ASP A 91 9.61 -1.92 0.10
N CYS A 92 10.69 -1.16 0.22
CA CYS A 92 11.94 -1.63 0.83
C CYS A 92 11.70 -2.14 2.26
N MET A 93 11.96 -3.42 2.51
CA MET A 93 11.74 -4.07 3.82
C MET A 93 12.73 -3.61 4.90
N GLU A 94 13.81 -2.93 4.50
CA GLU A 94 14.81 -2.34 5.43
C GLU A 94 14.38 -0.98 5.97
N MET A 95 13.26 -0.42 5.51
CA MET A 95 12.74 0.84 6.06
C MET A 95 12.32 0.65 7.52
N LYS A 96 12.59 1.66 8.38
CA LYS A 96 12.30 1.60 9.82
C LYS A 96 10.86 1.21 10.14
N ALA A 97 9.90 1.66 9.32
CA ALA A 97 8.49 1.29 9.43
C ALA A 97 8.22 -0.23 9.46
N ILE A 98 9.10 -1.04 8.85
CA ILE A 98 9.07 -2.50 8.93
C ILE A 98 10.18 -3.03 9.82
N ALA A 99 11.43 -2.59 9.62
CA ALA A 99 12.60 -3.14 10.30
C ALA A 99 12.53 -3.06 11.84
N ASP A 100 11.90 -2.00 12.39
CA ASP A 100 11.75 -1.83 13.83
C ASP A 100 10.56 -2.61 14.42
N HIS A 101 9.66 -3.12 13.55
CA HIS A 101 8.38 -3.71 13.94
C HIS A 101 8.21 -5.19 13.55
N PHE A 102 8.93 -5.66 12.53
CA PHE A 102 8.81 -7.01 11.97
C PHE A 102 10.21 -7.52 11.57
N GLY A 103 10.55 -8.74 11.98
CA GLY A 103 11.84 -9.33 11.64
C GLY A 103 11.95 -9.68 10.15
N ALA A 104 13.16 -9.64 9.58
CA ALA A 104 13.40 -9.93 8.15
C ALA A 104 12.97 -11.35 7.69
N GLY A 105 12.61 -12.25 8.62
CA GLY A 105 12.08 -13.59 8.35
C GLY A 105 10.59 -13.78 8.65
N GLU A 106 9.87 -12.73 9.02
CA GLU A 106 8.43 -12.77 9.33
C GLU A 106 7.66 -12.23 8.12
N SER A 107 7.45 -13.07 7.10
CA SER A 107 6.68 -12.72 5.88
C SER A 107 5.86 -13.89 5.38
#